data_AF-A0A7C5YE55-F1
#
_entry.id   AF-A0A7C5YE55-F1
#
_cell.length_a   1.000
_cell.length_b   1.000
_cell.length_c   1.000
_cell.angle_alpha   90.00
_cell.angle_beta   90.00
_cell.angle_gamma   90.00
#
_symmetry.space_group_name_H-M   'P 1'
#
loop_
_entity.id
_entity.type
_entity.pdbx_description
1 polymer ?
#
loop_
_entity_poly.entity_id
_entity_poly.type
_entity_poly.pdbx_seq_one_letter_code
_entity_poly.pdbx_strand_id
1 'polypeptide(L)'
;EGLNIYGRGRIVIPLFSRKGDEPFYQAFGEYRWKLEKELSFGRWMEEGLTGEYYRYLEDNKLKGNPAEYFVKDYVLWVTKEVSGVQKLEKPIRELFWRYIPFDDSIKEHLSKLSYIYQQLWEKDLRKRQRENL
;
A
#
# COMPACT_ATOMS: atom_id res chain seq x y z
N GLU A 1 12.46 -12.80 20.11
CA GLU A 1 11.03 -13.16 20.08
C GLU A 1 10.72 -13.80 18.74
N GLY A 2 10.07 -14.97 18.73
CA GLY A 2 9.92 -15.81 17.55
C GLY A 2 8.95 -15.24 16.51
N LEU A 3 9.38 -15.22 15.25
CA LEU A 3 8.59 -14.84 14.07
C LEU A 3 7.50 -15.88 13.82
N ASN A 4 6.32 -15.71 14.41
CA ASN A 4 5.16 -16.51 14.09
C ASN A 4 4.48 -16.01 12.80
N ILE A 5 5.24 -16.03 11.70
CA ILE A 5 4.78 -15.68 10.35
C ILE A 5 3.66 -16.60 9.84
N TYR A 6 3.52 -17.79 10.45
CA TYR A 6 2.47 -18.78 10.15
C TYR A 6 1.32 -18.77 11.17
N GLY A 7 1.32 -17.86 12.13
CA GLY A 7 0.25 -17.68 13.08
C GLY A 7 -1.00 -17.14 12.38
N ARG A 8 -2.18 -17.29 12.98
CA ARG A 8 -3.47 -16.94 12.35
C ARG A 8 -3.63 -15.46 11.92
N GLY A 9 -2.64 -14.60 12.16
CA GLY A 9 -2.81 -13.14 12.12
C GLY A 9 -3.80 -12.70 13.19
N ARG A 10 -3.57 -11.56 13.85
CA ARG A 10 -4.56 -11.00 14.76
C ARG A 10 -4.78 -9.55 14.37
N ILE A 11 -6.02 -9.24 14.03
CA ILE A 11 -6.48 -7.90 13.71
C ILE A 11 -7.54 -7.55 14.76
N VAL A 12 -7.41 -6.39 15.38
CA VAL A 12 -8.39 -5.90 16.36
C VAL A 12 -9.17 -4.78 15.67
N ILE A 13 -10.48 -4.95 15.59
CA ILE A 13 -11.38 -3.97 14.96
C ILE A 13 -12.44 -3.62 16.01
N PRO A 14 -12.71 -2.33 16.26
CA PRO A 14 -13.78 -1.93 17.14
C PRO A 14 -15.13 -2.39 16.58
N LEU A 15 -15.91 -3.12 17.40
CA LEU A 15 -17.24 -3.62 16.99
C LEU A 15 -18.23 -2.47 16.74
N PHE A 16 -18.09 -1.37 17.50
CA PHE A 16 -18.90 -0.17 17.34
C PHE A 16 -17.98 1.00 17.01
N SER A 17 -18.18 1.58 15.83
CA SER A 17 -17.47 2.76 15.38
C SER A 17 -18.43 3.82 14.86
N ARG A 18 -18.18 5.07 15.25
CA ARG A 18 -18.88 6.24 14.67
C ARG A 18 -18.38 6.59 13.28
N LYS A 19 -17.26 6.01 12.85
CA LYS A 19 -16.60 6.26 11.57
C LYS A 19 -16.95 5.22 10.49
N GLY A 20 -18.02 4.43 10.70
CA GLY A 20 -18.43 3.41 9.74
C GLY A 20 -17.35 2.34 9.55
N ASP A 21 -16.97 2.11 8.30
CA ASP A 21 -16.02 1.10 7.82
C ASP A 21 -14.54 1.54 7.90
N GLU A 22 -14.25 2.82 8.16
CA GLU A 22 -12.88 3.35 8.29
C GLU A 22 -11.95 2.51 9.21
N PRO A 23 -12.40 2.02 10.40
CA PRO A 23 -11.55 1.21 11.27
C PRO A 23 -11.12 -0.12 10.66
N PHE A 24 -11.90 -0.68 9.73
CA PHE A 24 -11.50 -1.91 9.02
C PHE A 24 -10.28 -1.61 8.16
N TYR A 25 -10.34 -0.56 7.34
CA TYR A 25 -9.22 -0.15 6.49
C TYR A 25 -7.98 0.21 7.31
N GLN A 26 -8.16 0.89 8.45
CA GLN A 26 -7.06 1.19 9.35
C GLN A 26 -6.41 -0.09 9.88
N ALA A 27 -7.21 -1.02 10.41
CA ALA A 27 -6.69 -2.26 10.99
C ALA A 27 -6.01 -3.16 9.95
N PHE A 28 -6.52 -3.21 8.71
CA PHE A 28 -5.86 -3.91 7.60
C PHE A 28 -4.54 -3.23 7.19
N GLY A 29 -4.49 -1.90 7.17
CA GLY A 29 -3.26 -1.15 6.90
C GLY A 29 -2.18 -1.41 7.95
N GLU A 30 -2.56 -1.39 9.23
CA GLU A 30 -1.66 -1.69 10.35
C GLU A 30 -1.14 -3.13 10.27
N TYR A 31 -2.04 -4.08 9.99
CA TYR A 31 -1.67 -5.48 9.80
C TYR A 31 -0.72 -5.65 8.62
N ARG A 32 -0.98 -4.98 7.48
CA ARG A 32 -0.11 -5.05 6.30
C ARG A 32 1.29 -4.53 6.61
N TRP A 33 1.40 -3.37 7.26
CA TRP A 33 2.68 -2.82 7.68
C TRP A 33 3.46 -3.78 8.59
N LYS A 34 2.78 -4.36 9.57
CA LYS A 34 3.39 -5.32 10.50
C LYS A 34 3.88 -6.57 9.79
N LEU A 35 3.05 -7.14 8.90
CA LEU A 35 3.39 -8.35 8.14
C LEU A 35 4.64 -8.14 7.29
N GLU A 36 4.73 -7.02 6.57
CA GLU A 36 5.88 -6.70 5.72
C GLU A 36 7.17 -6.53 6.54
N LYS A 37 7.08 -5.90 7.72
CA LYS A 37 8.23 -5.82 8.64
C LYS A 37 8.70 -7.19 9.13
N GLU A 38 7.76 -8.09 9.42
CA GLU A 38 8.07 -9.47 9.83
C GLU A 38 8.71 -10.27 8.69
N LEU A 39 8.18 -10.16 7.46
CA LEU A 39 8.70 -10.82 6.26
C LEU A 39 10.06 -10.28 5.81
N SER A 40 10.41 -9.04 6.20
CA SER A 40 11.69 -8.43 5.86
C SER A 40 12.88 -8.96 6.68
N PHE A 41 12.65 -9.90 7.61
CA PHE A 41 13.68 -10.51 8.46
C PHE A 41 14.66 -9.51 9.12
N GLY A 42 14.15 -8.35 9.56
CA GLY A 42 14.94 -7.29 10.19
C GLY A 42 15.47 -6.20 9.25
N ARG A 43 15.43 -6.39 7.92
CA ARG A 43 15.85 -5.39 6.91
C ARG A 43 14.72 -4.50 6.40
N TRP A 44 13.71 -4.27 7.24
CA TRP A 44 12.48 -3.56 6.89
C TRP A 44 12.69 -2.08 6.51
N MET A 45 13.89 -1.52 6.73
CA MET A 45 14.27 -0.15 6.33
C MET A 45 15.09 -0.11 5.03
N GLU A 46 15.55 -1.24 4.52
CA GLU A 46 16.50 -1.29 3.39
C GLU A 46 15.81 -1.61 2.07
N GLU A 47 14.93 -2.61 2.07
CA GLU A 47 14.30 -3.16 0.86
C GLU A 47 12.80 -3.37 1.02
N GLY A 48 12.12 -3.63 -0.11
CA GLY A 48 10.69 -3.92 -0.15
C GLY A 48 9.80 -2.71 0.12
N LEU A 49 8.53 -2.97 0.39
CA LEU A 49 7.51 -1.93 0.61
C LEU A 49 7.88 -1.01 1.76
N THR A 50 8.25 -1.55 2.92
CA THR A 50 8.53 -0.76 4.12
C THR A 50 9.83 0.02 4.00
N GLY A 51 10.86 -0.54 3.34
CA GLY A 51 12.14 0.14 3.16
C GLY A 51 12.05 1.30 2.17
N GLU A 52 11.36 1.10 1.04
CA GLU A 52 11.09 2.18 0.09
C GLU A 52 10.17 3.26 0.67
N TYR A 53 9.16 2.88 1.45
CA TYR A 53 8.30 3.84 2.14
C TYR A 53 9.10 4.65 3.17
N TYR A 54 9.98 3.99 3.94
CA TYR A 54 10.83 4.64 4.92
C TYR A 54 11.77 5.66 4.28
N ARG A 55 12.42 5.31 3.16
CA ARG A 55 13.23 6.26 2.38
C ARG A 55 12.44 7.47 1.92
N TYR A 56 11.21 7.28 1.43
CA TYR A 56 10.33 8.39 1.09
C TYR A 56 10.09 9.33 2.28
N LEU A 57 9.87 8.80 3.49
CA LEU A 57 9.70 9.61 4.69
C LEU A 57 10.98 10.39 5.03
N GLU A 58 12.15 9.75 4.95
CA GLU A 58 13.45 10.40 5.19
C GLU A 58 13.74 11.53 4.19
N ASP A 59 13.55 11.27 2.89
CA ASP A 59 13.76 12.25 1.82
C ASP A 59 12.88 13.49 2.00
N ASN A 60 11.65 13.30 2.50
CA ASN A 60 10.70 14.37 2.79
C ASN A 60 10.82 14.94 4.22
N LYS A 61 11.80 14.48 5.00
CA LYS A 61 12.06 14.92 6.38
C LYS A 61 10.84 14.80 7.30
N LEU A 62 9.99 13.80 7.05
CA LEU A 62 8.79 13.54 7.84
C LEU A 62 9.19 12.86 9.16
N LYS A 63 8.83 13.49 10.28
CA LYS A 63 9.15 13.01 11.62
C LYS A 63 7.93 12.35 12.24
N GLY A 64 8.12 11.18 12.84
CA GLY A 64 7.05 10.47 13.55
C GLY A 64 7.15 8.98 13.34
N ASN A 65 6.06 8.28 13.65
CA ASN A 65 5.98 6.83 13.47
C ASN A 65 5.67 6.50 12.00
N PRO A 66 6.57 5.80 11.26
CA PRO A 66 6.33 5.44 9.87
C PRO A 66 5.04 4.66 9.64
N ALA A 67 4.62 3.85 10.62
CA ALA A 67 3.39 3.07 10.53
C ALA A 67 2.15 3.98 10.41
N GLU A 68 2.12 5.11 11.11
CA GLU A 68 0.96 6.03 11.09
C GLU A 68 0.81 6.73 9.73
N TYR A 69 1.94 7.15 9.14
CA TYR A 69 1.96 7.69 7.78
C TYR A 69 1.48 6.65 6.78
N PHE A 70 2.05 5.44 6.84
CA PHE A 70 1.69 4.35 5.94
C PHE A 70 0.20 4.01 6.02
N VAL A 71 -0.36 3.89 7.24
CA VAL A 71 -1.77 3.57 7.45
C VAL A 71 -2.68 4.64 6.89
N LYS A 72 -2.33 5.92 7.07
CA LYS A 72 -3.08 7.04 6.49
C LYS A 72 -3.12 6.98 4.97
N ASP A 73 -1.97 6.75 4.34
CA ASP A 73 -1.89 6.60 2.88
C ASP A 73 -2.62 5.34 2.40
N TYR A 74 -2.52 4.24 3.15
CA TYR A 74 -3.21 2.99 2.84
C TYR A 74 -4.74 3.18 2.85
N VAL A 75 -5.29 3.91 3.82
CA VAL A 75 -6.72 4.24 3.85
C VAL A 75 -7.10 5.06 2.61
N LEU A 76 -6.29 6.05 2.21
CA LEU A 76 -6.55 6.81 0.97
C LEU A 76 -6.46 5.92 -0.28
N TRP A 77 -5.53 4.97 -0.31
CA TRP A 77 -5.39 4.01 -1.41
C TRP A 77 -6.67 3.22 -1.61
N VAL A 78 -7.15 2.56 -0.56
CA VAL A 78 -8.28 1.62 -0.64
C VAL A 78 -9.65 2.30 -0.63
N THR A 79 -9.74 3.59 -0.30
CA THR A 79 -11.03 4.32 -0.28
C THR A 79 -11.16 5.42 -1.32
N LYS A 80 -10.06 5.97 -1.83
CA LYS A 80 -10.05 7.09 -2.79
C LYS A 80 -9.39 6.71 -4.11
N GLU A 81 -8.17 6.16 -4.05
CA GLU A 81 -7.44 5.84 -5.27
C GLU A 81 -8.07 4.68 -6.04
N VAL A 82 -8.68 3.72 -5.34
CA VAL A 82 -9.46 2.64 -5.95
C VAL A 82 -10.59 3.14 -6.86
N SER A 83 -11.11 4.35 -6.62
CA SER A 83 -12.17 4.99 -7.42
C SER A 83 -11.63 6.12 -8.30
N GLY A 84 -10.31 6.24 -8.45
CA GLY A 84 -9.65 7.26 -9.28
C GLY A 84 -9.52 8.64 -8.65
N VAL A 85 -9.90 8.81 -7.38
CA VAL A 85 -9.76 10.09 -6.68
C VAL A 85 -8.33 10.23 -6.15
N GLN A 86 -7.53 10.99 -6.90
CA GLN A 86 -6.10 11.19 -6.65
C GLN A 86 -5.83 12.02 -5.40
N LYS A 87 -5.49 11.33 -4.30
CA LYS A 87 -5.17 11.93 -2.99
C LYS A 87 -3.75 11.65 -2.54
N LEU A 88 -3.14 10.58 -3.02
CA LEU A 88 -1.77 10.23 -2.69
C LEU A 88 -0.78 11.07 -3.48
N GLU A 89 0.40 11.26 -2.89
CA GLU A 89 1.54 11.77 -3.63
C GLU A 89 2.00 10.76 -4.69
N LYS A 90 2.61 11.26 -5.76
CA LYS A 90 3.06 10.42 -6.88
C LYS A 90 3.99 9.27 -6.43
N PRO A 91 5.02 9.49 -5.59
CA PRO A 91 5.91 8.40 -5.18
C PRO A 91 5.17 7.29 -4.42
N ILE A 92 4.25 7.66 -3.54
CA ILE A 92 3.46 6.69 -2.76
C ILE A 92 2.49 5.92 -3.65
N ARG A 93 1.82 6.59 -4.59
CA ARG A 93 0.94 5.93 -5.56
C ARG A 93 1.71 4.90 -6.38
N GLU A 94 2.89 5.26 -6.89
CA GLU A 94 3.74 4.35 -7.67
C GLU A 94 4.21 3.16 -6.82
N LEU A 95 4.58 3.41 -5.57
CA LEU A 95 4.99 2.39 -4.61
C LEU A 95 3.86 1.39 -4.32
N PHE A 96 2.67 1.90 -4.02
CA PHE A 96 1.50 1.06 -3.72
C PHE A 96 1.00 0.32 -4.97
N TRP A 97 1.04 0.94 -6.14
CA TRP A 97 0.71 0.27 -7.40
C TRP A 97 1.54 -1.01 -7.62
N ARG A 98 2.82 -0.99 -7.19
CA ARG A 98 3.74 -2.12 -7.33
C ARG A 98 3.58 -3.17 -6.22
N TYR A 99 3.49 -2.76 -4.95
CA TYR A 99 3.51 -3.69 -3.80
C TYR A 99 2.12 -4.05 -3.25
N ILE A 100 1.11 -3.23 -3.54
CA ILE A 100 -0.29 -3.40 -3.12
C ILE A 100 -1.18 -3.23 -4.37
N PRO A 101 -0.95 -4.04 -5.43
CA PRO A 101 -1.61 -3.86 -6.70
C PRO A 101 -3.12 -4.08 -6.55
N PHE A 102 -3.90 -3.24 -7.22
CA PHE A 102 -5.31 -3.54 -7.47
C PHE A 102 -5.46 -4.68 -8.49
N ASP A 103 -6.64 -5.30 -8.50
CA ASP A 103 -7.03 -6.24 -9.53
C ASP A 103 -7.04 -5.59 -10.92
N ASP A 104 -6.79 -6.38 -11.95
CA ASP A 104 -6.68 -5.90 -13.33
C ASP A 104 -7.94 -5.17 -13.80
N SER A 105 -9.13 -5.59 -13.35
CA SER A 105 -10.40 -4.92 -13.67
C SER A 105 -10.46 -3.49 -13.13
N ILE A 106 -9.95 -3.27 -11.92
CA ILE A 106 -9.84 -1.95 -11.29
C ILE A 106 -8.77 -1.14 -12.02
N LYS A 107 -7.59 -1.72 -12.28
CA LYS A 107 -6.52 -1.04 -13.01
C LYS A 107 -6.96 -0.57 -14.40
N GLU A 108 -7.69 -1.40 -15.13
CA GLU A 108 -8.27 -1.05 -16.42
C GLU A 108 -9.30 0.08 -16.29
N HIS A 109 -10.20 0.01 -15.29
CA HIS A 109 -11.14 1.09 -15.02
C HIS A 109 -10.44 2.41 -14.71
N LEU A 110 -9.45 2.40 -13.82
CA LEU A 110 -8.66 3.58 -13.44
C LEU A 110 -7.92 4.19 -14.64
N SER A 111 -7.41 3.35 -15.54
CA SER A 111 -6.71 3.80 -16.75
C SER A 111 -7.58 4.68 -17.66
N LYS A 112 -8.89 4.47 -17.64
CA LYS A 112 -9.88 5.26 -18.40
C LYS A 112 -10.23 6.59 -17.73
N LEU A 113 -10.00 6.71 -16.41
CA LEU A 113 -10.35 7.90 -15.62
C LEU A 113 -9.25 8.96 -15.59
N SER A 114 -7.97 8.55 -15.66
CA SER A 114 -6.85 9.49 -15.61
C SER A 114 -5.62 9.00 -16.35
N TYR A 115 -4.94 9.96 -17.00
CA TYR A 115 -3.68 9.73 -17.68
C TYR A 115 -2.59 9.14 -16.77
N ILE A 116 -2.54 9.52 -15.48
CA ILE A 116 -1.56 8.95 -14.53
C ILE A 116 -1.77 7.44 -14.40
N TYR A 117 -3.01 7.00 -14.23
CA TYR A 117 -3.34 5.58 -14.14
C TYR A 117 -3.18 4.84 -15.45
N GLN A 118 -3.45 5.51 -16.57
CA GLN A 118 -3.18 4.96 -17.89
C GLN A 118 -1.70 4.60 -18.05
N GLN A 119 -0.80 5.52 -17.70
CA GLN A 119 0.64 5.28 -17.79
C GLN A 119 1.11 4.13 -16.88
N LEU A 120 0.59 4.05 -15.65
CA LEU A 120 0.90 2.95 -14.73
C LEU A 120 0.44 1.61 -15.29
N TRP A 121 -0.77 1.56 -15.84
CA TRP A 121 -1.33 0.33 -16.39
C TRP A 121 -0.60 -0.13 -17.65
N GLU A 122 -0.31 0.77 -18.58
CA GLU A 122 0.49 0.44 -19.77
C GLU A 122 1.87 -0.09 -19.42
N LYS A 123 2.52 0.46 -18.39
CA LYS A 123 3.82 -0.03 -17.90
C LYS A 123 3.73 -1.45 -17.36
N ASP A 124 2.68 -1.78 -16.59
CA ASP A 124 2.43 -3.15 -16.11
C ASP A 124 2.23 -4.12 -17.28
N LEU A 125 1.42 -3.76 -18.27
CA LEU A 125 1.17 -4.60 -19.45
C LEU A 125 2.46 -4.87 -20.24
N ARG A 126 3.29 -3.84 -20.48
CA ARG A 126 4.58 -4.00 -21.16
C ARG A 126 5.53 -4.88 -20.36
N LYS A 127 5.53 -4.77 -19.03
CA LYS A 127 6.36 -5.62 -18.16
C LYS A 127 5.96 -7.10 -18.30
N ARG A 128 4.65 -7.40 -18.22
CA ARG A 128 4.13 -8.77 -18.38
C ARG A 128 4.44 -9.36 -19.76
N GLN A 129 4.31 -8.56 -20.82
CA GLN A 129 4.68 -9.01 -22.17
C GLN A 129 6.14 -9.43 -22.28
N ARG A 130 7.05 -8.74 -21.57
CA ARG A 130 8.48 -9.08 -21.56
C ARG A 130 8.81 -10.32 -20.73
N GLU A 131 8.03 -10.61 -19.68
CA GLU A 131 8.22 -11.79 -18.83
C GLU A 131 7.68 -13.08 -19.47
N ASN A 132 6.76 -12.94 -20.44
CA ASN A 132 6.17 -14.06 -21.19
C ASN A 132 6.91 -14.40 -22.49
N LEU A 133 8.02 -13.71 -22.80
CA LEU A 133 8.92 -13.95 -23.93
C LEU A 133 10.19 -14.66 -23.46
#